data_AF-A0A929UJ07-F1
#
_entry.id   AF-A0A929UJ07-F1
#
_cell.length_a   1.000
_cell.length_b   1.000
_cell.length_c   1.000
_cell.angle_alpha   90.00
_cell.angle_beta   90.00
_cell.angle_gamma   90.00
#
_symmetry.space_group_name_H-M   'P 1'
#
loop_
_entity.id
_entity.type
_entity.pdbx_description
1 polymer ?
#
loop_
_entity_poly.entity_id
_entity_poly.type
_entity_poly.pdbx_seq_one_letter_code
_entity_poly.pdbx_strand_id
1 'polypeptide(L)'
;MIGQHDGLSHVRTAQFLTELDKVADEIASVDYGCMGEDCLQKQMIWFGDNNDIVIIGEAPARTGWVKSGVAWHNTDGKLLPSGVIMQKLLAILDKELLSVTFLEAIKCFPSDRRYLKKLAQLYQPTLERQIQILRPKLVLTMGAIPTQILIDQPFQRLTDVAGKSFSVHGTRIIPIFHPSPISPRGYKDNVPIFEMIQRKIWEEV
;
A
#
# COMPACT_ATOMS: atom_id res chain seq x y z
N MET A 1 -18.21 4.16 -38.00
CA MET A 1 -16.79 4.27 -37.65
C MET A 1 -16.56 3.55 -36.33
N ILE A 2 -16.25 2.26 -36.39
CA ILE A 2 -15.95 1.42 -35.23
C ILE A 2 -14.56 0.88 -35.54
N GLY A 3 -13.54 1.28 -34.77
CA GLY A 3 -12.16 0.83 -35.05
C GLY A 3 -11.00 1.66 -34.49
N GLN A 4 -11.25 2.78 -33.79
CA GLN A 4 -10.15 3.57 -33.18
C GLN A 4 -10.03 3.43 -31.65
N HIS A 5 -11.02 2.85 -30.96
CA HIS A 5 -10.97 2.71 -29.49
C HIS A 5 -10.14 1.51 -29.01
N ASP A 6 -10.11 0.40 -29.75
CA ASP A 6 -9.44 -0.84 -29.32
C ASP A 6 -7.91 -0.75 -29.43
N GLY A 7 -7.37 -0.05 -30.43
CA GLY A 7 -5.92 0.12 -30.58
C GLY A 7 -5.30 0.93 -29.44
N LEU A 8 -6.01 1.95 -28.94
CA LEU A 8 -5.52 2.83 -27.87
C LEU A 8 -5.56 2.15 -26.49
N SER A 9 -6.56 1.29 -26.23
CA SER A 9 -6.63 0.51 -24.99
C SER A 9 -5.53 -0.54 -24.95
N HIS A 10 -5.29 -1.26 -26.05
CA HIS A 10 -4.19 -2.24 -26.14
C HIS A 10 -2.81 -1.60 -25.92
N VAL A 11 -2.54 -0.43 -26.51
CA VAL A 11 -1.27 0.29 -26.28
C VAL A 11 -1.13 0.73 -24.83
N ARG A 12 -2.20 1.25 -24.20
CA ARG A 12 -2.19 1.63 -22.79
C ARG A 12 -1.95 0.43 -21.86
N THR A 13 -2.58 -0.71 -22.13
CA THR A 13 -2.37 -1.94 -21.37
C THR A 13 -0.94 -2.47 -21.54
N ALA A 14 -0.42 -2.51 -22.77
CA ALA A 14 0.96 -2.94 -23.02
C ALA A 14 1.96 -2.04 -22.28
N GLN A 15 1.77 -0.72 -22.35
CA GLN A 15 2.62 0.24 -21.63
C GLN A 15 2.54 0.04 -20.12
N PHE A 16 1.34 -0.17 -19.57
CA PHE A 16 1.16 -0.46 -18.14
C PHE A 16 1.92 -1.73 -17.71
N LEU A 17 1.82 -2.81 -18.48
CA LEU A 17 2.55 -4.05 -18.20
C LEU A 17 4.06 -3.85 -18.28
N THR A 18 4.56 -3.13 -19.28
CA THR A 18 5.99 -2.80 -19.39
C THR A 18 6.49 -2.01 -18.18
N GLU A 19 5.68 -1.08 -17.65
CA GLU A 19 6.06 -0.35 -16.43
C GLU A 19 6.06 -1.24 -15.18
N LEU A 20 5.17 -2.24 -15.10
CA LEU A 20 5.19 -3.23 -14.03
C LEU A 20 6.39 -4.19 -14.12
N ASP A 21 6.81 -4.56 -15.33
CA ASP A 21 8.02 -5.37 -15.53
C ASP A 21 9.26 -4.63 -15.04
N LYS A 22 9.36 -3.32 -15.33
CA LYS A 22 10.45 -2.49 -14.78
C LYS A 22 10.43 -2.43 -13.26
N VAL A 23 9.25 -2.30 -12.63
CA VAL A 23 9.13 -2.36 -11.16
C VAL A 23 9.66 -3.69 -10.64
N ALA A 24 9.38 -4.80 -11.33
CA ALA A 24 9.88 -6.09 -10.93
C ALA A 24 11.41 -6.21 -11.03
N ASP A 25 11.98 -5.68 -12.11
CA ASP A 25 13.43 -5.63 -12.29
C ASP A 25 14.10 -4.75 -11.22
N GLU A 26 13.49 -3.61 -10.90
CA GLU A 26 13.94 -2.73 -9.81
C GLU A 26 13.96 -3.50 -8.48
N ILE A 27 12.85 -4.16 -8.11
CA ILE A 27 12.76 -4.96 -6.87
C ILE A 27 13.86 -6.02 -6.82
N ALA A 28 14.05 -6.75 -7.93
CA ALA A 28 15.05 -7.80 -8.02
C ALA A 28 16.51 -7.29 -7.97
N SER A 29 16.74 -6.01 -8.29
CA SER A 29 18.08 -5.42 -8.35
C SER A 29 18.55 -4.77 -7.04
N VAL A 30 17.66 -4.60 -6.06
CA VAL A 30 18.01 -3.96 -4.78
C VAL A 30 18.94 -4.85 -3.95
N ASP A 31 20.16 -4.38 -3.73
CA ASP A 31 21.09 -4.98 -2.76
C ASP A 31 20.73 -4.54 -1.33
N TYR A 32 20.11 -5.44 -0.59
CA TYR A 32 19.78 -5.25 0.83
C TYR A 32 20.82 -5.87 1.78
N GLY A 33 21.92 -6.44 1.29
CA GLY A 33 22.96 -7.09 2.08
C GLY A 33 22.38 -8.12 3.08
N CYS A 34 22.82 -8.05 4.35
CA CYS A 34 22.30 -8.93 5.41
C CYS A 34 20.97 -8.47 6.04
N MET A 35 20.38 -7.37 5.55
CA MET A 35 19.20 -6.77 6.18
C MET A 35 17.90 -7.50 5.84
N GLY A 36 17.89 -8.33 4.80
CA GLY A 36 16.69 -9.04 4.36
C GLY A 36 17.00 -10.34 3.62
N GLU A 37 15.93 -10.99 3.19
CA GLU A 37 15.92 -12.17 2.33
C GLU A 37 14.89 -11.95 1.21
N ASP A 38 15.15 -12.54 0.03
CA ASP A 38 14.30 -12.38 -1.15
C ASP A 38 12.84 -12.76 -0.89
N CYS A 39 11.94 -11.97 -1.48
CA CYS A 39 10.55 -12.32 -1.61
C CYS A 39 10.27 -12.81 -3.04
N LEU A 40 9.40 -13.81 -3.19
CA LEU A 40 9.25 -14.56 -4.46
C LEU A 40 8.21 -13.96 -5.42
N GLN A 41 7.93 -12.67 -5.36
CA GLN A 41 6.94 -12.02 -6.24
C GLN A 41 7.54 -10.80 -6.94
N LYS A 42 7.28 -10.70 -8.24
CA LYS A 42 7.93 -9.76 -9.15
C LYS A 42 7.55 -8.30 -8.85
N GLN A 43 6.27 -7.96 -8.93
CA GLN A 43 5.78 -6.58 -8.82
C GLN A 43 5.30 -6.20 -7.42
N MET A 44 4.99 -7.18 -6.56
CA MET A 44 4.48 -6.99 -5.19
C MET A 44 3.31 -5.99 -5.08
N ILE A 45 2.28 -6.18 -5.92
CA ILE A 45 1.02 -5.44 -5.86
C ILE A 45 -0.13 -6.44 -5.85
N TRP A 46 -1.05 -6.29 -4.89
CA TRP A 46 -2.40 -6.84 -4.98
C TRP A 46 -3.29 -5.80 -5.65
N PHE A 47 -3.85 -6.12 -6.80
CA PHE A 47 -4.77 -5.24 -7.52
C PHE A 47 -6.20 -5.43 -7.01
N GLY A 48 -6.83 -4.34 -6.59
CA GLY A 48 -8.26 -4.28 -6.31
C GLY A 48 -9.10 -4.06 -7.58
N ASP A 49 -10.37 -3.69 -7.41
CA ASP A 49 -11.28 -3.37 -8.52
C ASP A 49 -10.78 -2.17 -9.32
N ASN A 50 -10.18 -1.22 -8.60
CA ASN A 50 -9.49 -0.07 -9.16
C ASN A 50 -8.35 0.36 -8.23
N ASN A 51 -7.52 1.28 -8.72
CA ASN A 51 -6.39 1.82 -7.97
C ASN A 51 -6.74 3.11 -7.22
N ASP A 52 -8.02 3.50 -7.10
CA ASP A 52 -8.39 4.79 -6.50
C ASP A 52 -7.94 4.88 -5.04
N ILE A 53 -8.03 3.76 -4.31
CA ILE A 53 -7.53 3.62 -2.95
C ILE A 53 -6.41 2.59 -2.95
N VAL A 54 -5.24 3.03 -2.52
CA VAL A 54 -4.05 2.20 -2.34
C VAL A 54 -3.68 2.17 -0.86
N ILE A 55 -3.58 0.97 -0.29
CA ILE A 55 -3.14 0.77 1.09
C ILE A 55 -1.69 0.28 1.08
N ILE A 56 -0.85 0.90 1.92
CA ILE A 56 0.58 0.61 2.00
C ILE A 56 0.92 0.11 3.41
N GLY A 57 1.30 -1.16 3.50
CA GLY A 57 1.83 -1.79 4.71
C GLY A 57 3.33 -1.55 4.93
N GLU A 58 3.88 -2.17 5.97
CA GLU A 58 5.29 -2.04 6.37
C GLU A 58 6.21 -2.96 5.55
N ALA A 59 5.98 -4.27 5.62
CA ALA A 59 6.82 -5.32 5.04
C ALA A 59 6.04 -6.63 4.90
N PRO A 60 6.41 -7.50 3.95
CA PRO A 60 5.77 -8.80 3.80
C PRO A 60 6.07 -9.72 4.99
N ALA A 61 5.07 -10.49 5.41
CA ALA A 61 5.24 -11.56 6.40
C ALA A 61 5.61 -12.89 5.69
N ARG A 62 6.46 -13.71 6.33
CA ARG A 62 6.93 -15.01 5.77
C ARG A 62 5.79 -15.97 5.38
N THR A 63 4.67 -15.90 6.07
CA THR A 63 3.46 -16.70 5.79
C THR A 63 2.32 -15.86 5.25
N GLY A 64 2.58 -14.60 4.87
CA GLY A 64 1.57 -13.64 4.42
C GLY A 64 1.28 -13.69 2.92
N TRP A 65 0.68 -12.60 2.43
CA TRP A 65 0.08 -12.51 1.11
C TRP A 65 1.02 -12.75 -0.08
N VAL A 66 2.30 -12.41 0.06
CA VAL A 66 3.33 -12.67 -0.97
C VAL A 66 3.50 -14.17 -1.22
N LYS A 67 3.28 -15.01 -0.19
CA LYS A 67 3.31 -16.48 -0.31
C LYS A 67 1.95 -17.08 -0.57
N SER A 68 0.88 -16.55 0.05
CA SER A 68 -0.48 -17.08 -0.13
C SER A 68 -1.12 -16.67 -1.45
N GLY A 69 -0.62 -15.61 -2.09
CA GLY A 69 -1.18 -15.03 -3.30
C GLY A 69 -2.41 -14.16 -3.06
N VAL A 70 -2.90 -14.01 -1.82
CA VAL A 70 -4.09 -13.22 -1.50
C VAL A 70 -3.78 -12.20 -0.41
N ALA A 71 -4.02 -10.92 -0.71
CA ALA A 71 -3.82 -9.82 0.25
C ALA A 71 -4.53 -10.13 1.58
N TRP A 72 -3.87 -9.78 2.68
CA TRP A 72 -4.37 -9.99 4.05
C TRP A 72 -4.56 -11.44 4.49
N HIS A 73 -4.18 -12.44 3.69
CA HIS A 73 -4.35 -13.85 4.06
C HIS A 73 -3.00 -14.53 4.30
N ASN A 74 -2.99 -15.47 5.23
CA ASN A 74 -1.86 -16.37 5.40
C ASN A 74 -1.90 -17.53 4.38
N THR A 75 -0.86 -18.37 4.37
CA THR A 75 -0.75 -19.55 3.49
C THR A 75 -1.83 -20.62 3.70
N ASP A 76 -2.52 -20.60 4.84
CA ASP A 76 -3.64 -21.51 5.13
C ASP A 76 -4.99 -20.95 4.64
N GLY A 77 -4.98 -19.80 3.95
CA GLY A 77 -6.19 -19.11 3.51
C GLY A 77 -6.94 -18.41 4.64
N LYS A 78 -6.31 -18.21 5.80
CA LYS A 78 -6.92 -17.50 6.93
C LYS A 78 -6.68 -16.00 6.81
N LEU A 79 -7.77 -15.23 6.93
CA LEU A 79 -7.73 -13.78 7.05
C LEU A 79 -6.92 -13.37 8.30
N LEU A 80 -5.89 -12.56 8.09
CA LEU A 80 -5.05 -12.03 9.15
C LEU A 80 -5.88 -11.07 10.02
N PRO A 81 -5.58 -10.98 11.33
CA PRO A 81 -6.33 -10.09 12.20
C PRO A 81 -6.27 -8.61 11.78
N SER A 82 -5.19 -8.18 11.12
CA SER A 82 -5.11 -6.84 10.54
C SER A 82 -6.09 -6.62 9.40
N GLY A 83 -6.33 -7.66 8.59
CA GLY A 83 -7.33 -7.66 7.54
C GLY A 83 -8.75 -7.58 8.10
N VAL A 84 -9.04 -8.25 9.22
CA VAL A 84 -10.35 -8.14 9.90
C VAL A 84 -10.64 -6.70 10.33
N ILE A 85 -9.67 -6.01 10.91
CA ILE A 85 -9.84 -4.62 11.32
C ILE A 85 -9.93 -3.70 10.10
N MET A 86 -9.09 -3.91 9.08
CA MET A 86 -9.15 -3.12 7.85
C MET A 86 -10.48 -3.31 7.11
N GLN A 87 -11.06 -4.52 7.09
CA GLN A 87 -12.37 -4.79 6.49
C GLN A 87 -13.47 -3.93 7.15
N LYS A 88 -13.45 -3.82 8.48
CA LYS A 88 -14.41 -2.97 9.21
C LYS A 88 -14.22 -1.48 8.88
N LEU A 89 -12.97 -1.03 8.72
CA LEU A 89 -12.68 0.36 8.38
C LEU A 89 -13.10 0.68 6.93
N LEU A 90 -12.79 -0.21 5.98
CA LEU A 90 -13.17 -0.06 4.57
C LEU A 90 -14.69 -0.12 4.36
N ALA A 91 -15.43 -0.84 5.19
CA ALA A 91 -16.89 -0.81 5.17
C ALA A 91 -17.47 0.60 5.42
N ILE A 92 -16.76 1.48 6.14
CA ILE A 92 -17.15 2.89 6.31
C ILE A 92 -17.05 3.66 4.97
N LEU A 93 -16.23 3.19 4.04
CA LEU A 93 -16.08 3.76 2.70
C LEU A 93 -16.88 3.00 1.63
N ASP A 94 -17.77 2.09 2.06
CA ASP A 94 -18.51 1.20 1.16
C ASP A 94 -17.57 0.37 0.25
N LYS A 95 -16.45 -0.10 0.82
CA LYS A 95 -15.44 -0.93 0.13
C LYS A 95 -15.25 -2.30 0.80
N GLU A 96 -15.06 -3.30 -0.05
CA GLU A 96 -14.63 -4.63 0.35
C GLU A 96 -13.10 -4.68 0.54
N LEU A 97 -12.62 -5.55 1.44
CA LEU A 97 -11.20 -5.62 1.77
C LEU A 97 -10.30 -5.90 0.56
N LEU A 98 -10.76 -6.78 -0.33
CA LEU A 98 -9.99 -7.21 -1.49
C LEU A 98 -10.23 -6.34 -2.74
N SER A 99 -11.20 -5.41 -2.70
CA SER A 99 -11.47 -4.50 -3.82
C SER A 99 -10.57 -3.26 -3.84
N VAL A 100 -9.76 -3.06 -2.80
CA VAL A 100 -8.74 -2.01 -2.76
C VAL A 100 -7.36 -2.55 -3.10
N THR A 101 -6.53 -1.71 -3.70
CA THR A 101 -5.16 -2.09 -4.06
C THR A 101 -4.27 -2.07 -2.82
N PHE A 102 -3.41 -3.08 -2.67
CA PHE A 102 -2.55 -3.24 -1.50
C PHE A 102 -1.11 -3.57 -1.90
N LEU A 103 -0.16 -2.96 -1.20
CA LEU A 103 1.27 -3.25 -1.33
C LEU A 103 1.99 -2.96 0.00
N GLU A 104 3.26 -3.32 0.07
CA GLU A 104 4.12 -3.10 1.24
C GLU A 104 5.18 -2.06 0.90
N ALA A 105 5.64 -1.24 1.85
CA ALA A 105 6.77 -0.34 1.64
C ALA A 105 8.05 -1.12 1.31
N ILE A 106 8.35 -2.14 2.11
CA ILE A 106 9.53 -3.00 1.95
C ILE A 106 9.19 -4.19 1.03
N LYS A 107 10.13 -4.55 0.15
CA LYS A 107 9.92 -5.58 -0.89
C LYS A 107 10.71 -6.88 -0.68
N CYS A 108 11.30 -7.04 0.50
CA CYS A 108 11.97 -8.27 0.94
C CYS A 108 11.45 -8.70 2.31
N PHE A 109 11.78 -9.91 2.77
CA PHE A 109 11.55 -10.29 4.16
C PHE A 109 12.65 -9.68 5.04
N PRO A 110 12.34 -8.75 5.97
CA PRO A 110 13.37 -8.19 6.86
C PRO A 110 13.96 -9.27 7.77
N SER A 111 15.29 -9.29 7.93
CA SER A 111 15.96 -10.21 8.86
C SER A 111 15.78 -9.79 10.32
N ASP A 112 15.60 -8.49 10.58
CA ASP A 112 15.38 -7.91 11.90
C ASP A 112 14.58 -6.59 11.81
N ARG A 113 13.75 -6.31 12.83
CA ARG A 113 12.97 -5.06 12.94
C ARG A 113 13.84 -3.79 12.94
N ARG A 114 15.09 -3.87 13.40
CA ARG A 114 16.05 -2.75 13.41
C ARG A 114 16.40 -2.26 11.99
N TYR A 115 16.21 -3.10 10.97
CA TYR A 115 16.50 -2.75 9.58
C TYR A 115 15.33 -2.14 8.82
N LEU A 116 14.11 -2.14 9.38
CA LEU A 116 12.90 -1.69 8.69
C LEU A 116 13.05 -0.29 8.07
N LYS A 117 13.58 0.67 8.83
CA LYS A 117 13.77 2.03 8.31
C LYS A 117 14.73 2.07 7.12
N LYS A 118 15.86 1.35 7.20
CA LYS A 118 16.86 1.32 6.13
C LYS A 118 16.34 0.61 4.90
N LEU A 119 15.67 -0.54 5.08
CA LEU A 119 15.03 -1.26 3.99
C LEU A 119 13.95 -0.42 3.31
N ALA A 120 13.11 0.27 4.08
CA ALA A 120 12.07 1.13 3.54
C ALA A 120 12.67 2.28 2.70
N GLN A 121 13.78 2.86 3.15
CA GLN A 121 14.52 3.87 2.38
C GLN A 121 15.12 3.30 1.09
N LEU A 122 15.67 2.09 1.12
CA LEU A 122 16.17 1.42 -0.09
C LEU A 122 15.07 1.19 -1.13
N TYR A 123 13.87 0.79 -0.69
CA TYR A 123 12.73 0.54 -1.58
C TYR A 123 11.86 1.77 -1.86
N GLN A 124 12.18 2.94 -1.29
CA GLN A 124 11.38 4.16 -1.48
C GLN A 124 11.23 4.54 -2.96
N PRO A 125 12.30 4.55 -3.80
CA PRO A 125 12.15 4.91 -5.22
C PRO A 125 11.19 3.97 -5.97
N THR A 126 11.28 2.67 -5.71
CA THR A 126 10.37 1.67 -6.28
C THR A 126 8.94 1.87 -5.80
N LEU A 127 8.74 2.18 -4.52
CA LEU A 127 7.41 2.45 -3.97
C LEU A 127 6.77 3.69 -4.61
N GLU A 128 7.54 4.77 -4.77
CA GLU A 128 7.11 5.98 -5.47
C GLU A 128 6.74 5.65 -6.93
N ARG A 129 7.53 4.81 -7.61
CA ARG A 129 7.22 4.36 -8.97
C ARG A 129 5.92 3.57 -9.04
N GLN A 130 5.69 2.65 -8.10
CA GLN A 130 4.42 1.92 -7.99
C GLN A 130 3.24 2.88 -7.83
N ILE A 131 3.35 3.89 -6.95
CA ILE A 131 2.29 4.90 -6.76
C ILE A 131 2.05 5.71 -8.05
N GLN A 132 3.11 6.11 -8.76
CA GLN A 132 2.99 6.84 -10.05
C GLN A 132 2.31 6.02 -11.15
N ILE A 133 2.56 4.71 -11.20
CA ILE A 133 1.93 3.78 -12.15
C ILE A 133 0.45 3.59 -11.80
N LEU A 134 0.16 3.38 -10.51
CA LEU A 134 -1.19 3.14 -10.00
C LEU A 134 -2.09 4.38 -10.08
N ARG A 135 -1.51 5.59 -9.96
CA ARG A 135 -2.20 6.89 -9.94
C ARG A 135 -3.40 6.93 -8.98
N PRO A 136 -3.21 6.58 -7.70
CA PRO A 136 -4.30 6.57 -6.75
C PRO A 136 -4.84 7.98 -6.48
N LYS A 137 -6.14 8.05 -6.18
CA LYS A 137 -6.75 9.27 -5.60
C LYS A 137 -6.36 9.40 -4.13
N LEU A 138 -6.24 8.28 -3.43
CA LEU A 138 -5.92 8.21 -2.01
C LEU A 138 -4.93 7.07 -1.72
N VAL A 139 -3.90 7.40 -0.95
CA VAL A 139 -2.98 6.44 -0.33
C VAL A 139 -3.20 6.43 1.19
N LEU A 140 -3.39 5.25 1.76
CA LEU A 140 -3.45 5.01 3.20
C LEU A 140 -2.17 4.30 3.66
N THR A 141 -1.31 4.99 4.40
CA THR A 141 -0.09 4.39 4.97
C THR A 141 -0.37 3.82 6.36
N MET A 142 -0.06 2.54 6.55
CA MET A 142 -0.26 1.85 7.83
C MET A 142 0.98 1.93 8.71
N GLY A 143 0.98 2.85 9.67
CA GLY A 143 2.06 2.96 10.64
C GLY A 143 3.18 3.93 10.21
N ALA A 144 4.22 4.02 11.05
CA ALA A 144 5.24 5.05 10.92
C ALA A 144 6.18 4.82 9.73
N ILE A 145 6.61 3.58 9.46
CA ILE A 145 7.59 3.28 8.41
C ILE A 145 7.13 3.71 7.01
N PRO A 146 5.97 3.24 6.47
CA PRO A 146 5.52 3.68 5.15
C PRO A 146 5.20 5.18 5.11
N THR A 147 4.74 5.75 6.23
CA THR A 147 4.46 7.19 6.32
C THR A 147 5.74 8.02 6.20
N GLN A 148 6.79 7.67 6.95
CA GLN A 148 8.05 8.43 7.00
C GLN A 148 8.76 8.53 5.66
N ILE A 149 8.65 7.50 4.81
CA ILE A 149 9.30 7.48 3.51
C ILE A 149 8.45 8.12 2.41
N LEU A 150 7.18 8.43 2.66
CA LEU A 150 6.28 8.97 1.63
C LEU A 150 5.87 10.42 1.87
N ILE A 151 5.83 10.91 3.11
CA ILE A 151 5.49 12.31 3.37
C ILE A 151 6.75 13.14 3.59
N ASP A 152 6.80 14.32 2.98
CA ASP A 152 7.92 15.26 3.12
C ASP A 152 8.02 15.87 4.53
N GLN A 153 6.95 15.77 5.33
CA GLN A 153 6.89 16.35 6.66
C GLN A 153 7.52 15.43 7.71
N PRO A 154 8.63 15.82 8.37
CA PRO A 154 9.21 15.04 9.44
C PRO A 154 8.29 15.01 10.67
N PHE A 155 8.26 13.88 11.37
CA PHE A 155 7.50 13.71 12.61
C PHE A 155 8.19 12.74 13.56
N GLN A 156 7.93 12.89 14.87
CA GLN A 156 8.51 12.02 15.90
C GLN A 156 7.63 10.80 16.19
N ARG A 157 6.31 10.99 16.27
CA ARG A 157 5.35 9.92 16.54
C ARG A 157 4.26 9.93 15.49
N LEU A 158 3.77 8.74 15.14
CA LEU A 158 2.67 8.60 14.16
C LEU A 158 1.43 9.42 14.57
N THR A 159 1.17 9.57 15.86
CA THR A 159 0.07 10.40 16.40
C THR A 159 0.15 11.86 15.98
N ASP A 160 1.33 12.35 15.64
CA ASP A 160 1.53 13.74 15.24
C ASP A 160 1.03 13.99 13.79
N VAL A 161 0.85 12.93 12.99
CA VAL A 161 0.48 12.99 11.57
C VAL A 161 -0.72 12.12 11.17
N ALA A 162 -1.12 11.15 11.99
CA ALA A 162 -2.26 10.28 11.73
C ALA A 162 -3.56 11.09 11.50
N GLY A 163 -4.29 10.76 10.44
CA GLY A 163 -5.52 11.44 10.04
C GLY A 163 -5.35 12.78 9.34
N LYS A 164 -4.12 13.32 9.26
CA LYS A 164 -3.82 14.50 8.46
C LYS A 164 -3.70 14.13 6.99
N SER A 165 -4.03 15.08 6.11
CA SER A 165 -3.93 14.92 4.66
C SER A 165 -2.66 15.59 4.17
N PHE A 166 -1.87 14.84 3.40
CA PHE A 166 -0.66 15.32 2.74
C PHE A 166 -0.85 15.18 1.22
N SER A 167 -0.29 16.12 0.45
CA SER A 167 -0.26 16.02 -1.01
C SER A 167 1.18 15.83 -1.44
N VAL A 168 1.48 14.69 -2.04
CA VAL A 168 2.83 14.29 -2.48
C VAL A 168 2.73 13.91 -3.94
N HIS A 169 3.42 14.66 -4.80
CA HIS A 169 3.37 14.49 -6.26
C HIS A 169 1.95 14.39 -6.83
N GLY A 170 1.01 15.18 -6.29
CA GLY A 170 -0.39 15.19 -6.71
C GLY A 170 -1.24 14.03 -6.17
N THR A 171 -0.66 13.14 -5.36
CA THR A 171 -1.37 12.05 -4.66
C THR A 171 -1.70 12.46 -3.24
N ARG A 172 -2.94 12.24 -2.81
CA ARG A 172 -3.36 12.45 -1.42
C ARG A 172 -2.93 11.28 -0.56
N ILE A 173 -2.17 11.54 0.51
CA ILE A 173 -1.71 10.55 1.48
C ILE A 173 -2.34 10.86 2.84
N ILE A 174 -2.97 9.85 3.45
CA ILE A 174 -3.48 9.93 4.83
C ILE A 174 -2.87 8.80 5.66
N PRO A 175 -2.02 9.13 6.66
CA PRO A 175 -1.48 8.15 7.57
C PRO A 175 -2.55 7.62 8.52
N ILE A 176 -2.56 6.32 8.73
CA ILE A 176 -3.44 5.63 9.67
C ILE A 176 -2.63 4.83 10.68
N PHE A 177 -3.23 4.53 11.83
CA PHE A 177 -2.64 3.58 12.76
C PHE A 177 -2.64 2.20 12.13
N HIS A 178 -1.59 1.41 12.34
CA HIS A 178 -1.57 0.04 11.86
C HIS A 178 -2.80 -0.71 12.44
N PRO A 179 -3.63 -1.35 11.61
CA PRO A 179 -4.88 -2.00 12.02
C PRO A 179 -4.63 -3.31 12.79
N SER A 180 -3.66 -3.36 13.69
CA SER A 180 -3.39 -4.54 14.52
C SER A 180 -4.51 -4.73 15.54
N PRO A 181 -5.03 -5.96 15.73
CA PRO A 181 -6.06 -6.23 16.74
C PRO A 181 -5.55 -6.03 18.18
N ILE A 182 -4.23 -6.05 18.39
CA ILE A 182 -3.60 -5.94 19.72
C ILE A 182 -3.50 -4.46 20.15
N SER A 183 -3.52 -3.54 19.19
CA SER A 183 -3.49 -2.10 19.48
C SER A 183 -4.91 -1.53 19.46
N PRO A 184 -5.44 -1.01 20.58
CA PRO A 184 -6.78 -0.41 20.58
C PRO A 184 -6.91 0.76 19.60
N ARG A 185 -5.79 1.41 19.26
CA ARG A 185 -5.72 2.50 18.27
C ARG A 185 -6.01 2.03 16.84
N GLY A 186 -5.72 0.76 16.53
CA GLY A 186 -5.82 0.22 15.17
C GLY A 186 -7.24 0.23 14.59
N TYR A 187 -8.26 0.18 15.45
CA TYR A 187 -9.65 0.38 15.04
C TYR A 187 -10.18 1.72 15.53
N LYS A 188 -10.19 1.95 16.86
CA LYS A 188 -10.87 3.10 17.48
C LYS A 188 -10.39 4.45 16.94
N ASP A 189 -9.08 4.63 16.81
CA ASP A 189 -8.51 5.92 16.39
C ASP A 189 -8.58 6.09 14.85
N ASN A 190 -8.79 4.99 14.11
CA ASN A 190 -8.94 5.04 12.65
C ASN A 190 -10.39 5.31 12.21
N VAL A 191 -11.41 4.89 12.97
CA VAL A 191 -12.83 5.18 12.66
C VAL A 191 -13.08 6.66 12.28
N PRO A 192 -12.71 7.66 13.10
CA PRO A 192 -12.95 9.06 12.75
C PRO A 192 -12.17 9.53 11.52
N ILE A 193 -11.04 8.90 11.20
CA ILE A 193 -10.26 9.19 9.99
C ILE A 193 -11.04 8.69 8.76
N PHE A 194 -11.59 7.48 8.81
CA PHE A 194 -12.36 6.90 7.72
C PHE A 194 -13.70 7.62 7.53
N GLU A 195 -14.38 8.03 8.59
CA GLU A 195 -15.58 8.88 8.52
C GLU A 195 -15.29 10.26 7.90
N MET A 196 -14.11 10.85 8.19
CA MET A 196 -13.66 12.07 7.52
C MET A 196 -13.40 11.83 6.03
N ILE A 197 -12.75 10.71 5.67
CA ILE A 197 -12.50 10.35 4.27
C ILE A 197 -13.83 10.20 3.52
N GLN A 198 -14.79 9.46 4.09
CA GLN A 198 -16.12 9.25 3.50
C GLN A 198 -16.78 10.58 3.17
N ARG A 199 -16.83 11.52 4.13
CA ARG A 199 -17.45 12.85 3.91
C ARG A 199 -16.80 13.63 2.78
N LYS A 200 -15.46 13.64 2.71
CA LYS A 200 -14.71 14.41 1.71
C LYS A 200 -14.76 13.81 0.30
N ILE A 201 -14.92 12.50 0.17
CA ILE A 201 -15.13 11.86 -1.15
C ILE A 201 -16.41 12.40 -1.82
N TRP A 202 -17.40 12.81 -1.04
CA TRP A 202 -18.67 13.37 -1.53
C TRP A 202 -18.68 14.90 -1.67
N GLU A 203 -17.61 15.60 -1.29
CA GLU A 203 -17.46 17.05 -1.48
C GLU A 203 -16.78 17.40 -2.82
N GLU A 204 -16.15 16.43 -3.48
CA GLU A 204 -15.46 16.58 -4.76
C GLU A 204 -16.30 16.09 -5.97
N VAL A 205 -17.61 15.88 -5.79
CA VAL A 205 -18.58 15.47 -6.83
C VAL A 205 -19.62 16.56 -7.07
#